data_AF-A0A3P8RTM2-F1
#
_entry.id   AF-A0A3P8RTM2-F1
#
_cell.length_a   1.000
_cell.length_b   1.000
_cell.length_c   1.000
_cell.angle_alpha   90.00
_cell.angle_beta   90.00
_cell.angle_gamma   90.00
#
_symmetry.space_group_name_H-M   'P 1'
#
loop_
_entity.id
_entity.type
_entity.pdbx_description
1 polymer ?
#
loop_
_entity_poly.entity_id
_entity_poly.type
_entity_poly.pdbx_seq_one_letter_code
_entity_poly.pdbx_strand_id
1 'polypeptide(L)'
;MSCSAFLQKQFLQDCAVLLREDHFIYYLVTKQRAFHKPTYNSLLHSLEDMRSHCIWNGVHKLSMPRIGCGLDQLEWILSLIFYIFMDTGITITAFLGQQHL
;
A
#
# COMPACT_ATOMS: atom_id res chain seq x y z
N MET A 1 31.30 4.67 9.16
CA MET A 1 30.67 5.40 8.04
C MET A 1 29.18 5.54 8.35
N SER A 2 28.82 6.44 9.27
CA SER A 2 27.43 6.65 9.67
C SER A 2 26.78 7.65 8.71
N CYS A 3 26.21 7.15 7.62
CA CYS A 3 25.30 7.98 6.84
C CYS A 3 23.95 7.96 7.56
N SER A 4 23.75 8.94 8.45
CA SER A 4 22.43 9.26 9.02
C SER A 4 21.58 9.82 7.88
N ALA A 5 21.02 8.92 7.07
CA ALA A 5 20.16 9.29 5.97
C ALA A 5 18.77 9.61 6.54
N PHE A 6 18.49 10.90 6.53
CA PHE A 6 17.18 11.54 6.56
C PHE A 6 15.98 10.58 6.34
N LEU A 7 15.00 10.66 7.24
CA LEU A 7 13.62 10.24 7.02
C LEU A 7 13.06 10.94 5.77
N GLN A 8 13.32 10.40 4.58
CA GLN A 8 12.94 11.02 3.32
C GLN A 8 11.54 10.54 2.96
N LYS A 9 10.55 11.36 3.32
CA LYS A 9 9.16 11.17 2.88
C LYS A 9 9.11 11.48 1.38
N GLN A 10 8.83 10.46 0.57
CA GLN A 10 8.59 10.63 -0.86
C GLN A 10 7.08 10.67 -1.10
N PHE A 11 6.63 11.63 -1.91
CA PHE A 11 5.26 11.68 -2.39
C PHE A 11 5.27 11.25 -3.86
N LEU A 12 4.67 10.11 -4.15
CA LEU A 12 4.17 9.78 -5.48
C LEU A 12 2.84 10.52 -5.67
N GLN A 13 2.25 10.44 -6.87
CA GLN A 13 1.03 11.21 -7.15
C GLN A 13 -0.10 10.83 -6.19
N ASP A 14 -0.35 9.52 -6.06
CA ASP A 14 -1.44 8.99 -5.24
C ASP A 14 -0.94 8.09 -4.08
N CYS A 15 0.38 7.99 -3.87
CA CYS A 15 0.96 7.19 -2.78
C CYS A 15 2.07 7.93 -2.04
N ALA A 16 2.01 8.01 -0.72
CA ALA A 16 3.11 8.57 0.07
C ALA A 16 3.94 7.43 0.68
N VAL A 17 5.26 7.51 0.54
CA VAL A 17 6.21 6.53 1.04
C VAL A 17 7.05 7.14 2.14
N LEU A 18 7.17 6.43 3.25
CA LEU A 18 8.05 6.77 4.36
C LEU A 18 9.03 5.63 4.59
N LEU A 19 10.32 5.90 4.41
CA LEU A 19 11.38 4.98 4.82
C LEU A 19 11.59 5.09 6.34
N ARG A 20 11.44 3.97 7.05
CA ARG A 20 11.73 3.84 8.48
C ARG A 20 12.74 2.73 8.66
N GLU A 21 13.94 3.09 9.11
CA GLU A 21 15.04 2.15 9.35
C GLU A 21 15.31 1.27 8.12
N ASP A 22 14.74 0.07 8.06
CA ASP A 22 14.89 -0.94 7.02
C ASP A 22 13.61 -1.24 6.21
N HIS A 23 12.48 -0.59 6.51
CA HIS A 23 11.20 -0.86 5.87
C HIS A 23 10.51 0.39 5.31
N PHE A 24 9.75 0.18 4.23
CA PHE A 24 8.93 1.22 3.61
C PHE A 24 7.50 1.14 4.14
N ILE A 25 6.98 2.27 4.59
CA ILE A 25 5.58 2.45 4.97
C ILE A 25 4.88 3.17 3.81
N TYR A 26 3.89 2.51 3.23
CA TYR A 26 3.09 3.01 2.13
C TYR A 26 1.74 3.54 2.62
N TYR A 27 1.45 4.80 2.33
CA TYR A 27 0.19 5.45 2.59
C TYR A 27 -0.56 5.65 1.26
N LEU A 28 -1.54 4.80 0.99
CA LEU A 28 -2.39 4.86 -0.19
C LEU A 28 -3.36 6.04 -0.07
N VAL A 29 -3.25 7.06 -0.94
CA VAL A 29 -4.10 8.25 -0.91
C VAL A 29 -5.34 8.00 -1.76
N THR A 30 -6.35 7.38 -1.15
CA THR A 30 -7.56 6.94 -1.86
C THR A 30 -8.68 7.98 -1.94
N LYS A 31 -8.54 9.10 -1.23
CA LYS A 31 -9.54 10.17 -1.15
C LYS A 31 -8.90 11.51 -0.83
N GLN A 32 -9.38 12.58 -1.46
CA GLN A 32 -8.93 13.95 -1.15
C GLN A 32 -9.35 14.41 0.25
N ARG A 33 -10.46 13.89 0.78
CA ARG A 33 -11.00 14.23 2.11
C ARG A 33 -11.52 12.98 2.79
N ALA A 34 -11.42 12.92 4.11
CA ALA A 34 -11.81 11.75 4.91
C ALA A 34 -13.26 11.29 4.70
N PHE A 35 -14.16 12.22 4.34
CA PHE A 35 -15.60 11.99 4.17
C PHE A 35 -15.99 11.64 2.72
N HIS A 36 -15.06 11.72 1.76
CA HIS A 36 -15.32 11.31 0.39
C HIS A 36 -15.18 9.80 0.24
N LYS A 37 -16.05 9.20 -0.57
CA LYS A 37 -15.87 7.80 -0.98
C LYS A 37 -14.57 7.70 -1.78
N PRO A 38 -13.70 6.72 -1.47
CA PRO A 38 -12.53 6.49 -2.30
C PRO A 38 -12.98 6.18 -3.73
N THR A 39 -12.34 6.82 -4.72
CA THR A 39 -12.66 6.53 -6.12
C THR A 39 -11.82 5.33 -6.57
N TYR A 40 -12.41 4.45 -7.38
CA TYR A 40 -11.70 3.28 -7.92
C TYR A 40 -10.37 3.67 -8.59
N ASN A 41 -10.38 4.67 -9.47
CA ASN A 41 -9.16 5.14 -10.14
C ASN A 41 -8.06 5.60 -9.19
N SER A 42 -8.40 6.35 -8.13
CA SER A 42 -7.39 6.80 -7.16
C SER A 42 -6.76 5.64 -6.40
N LEU A 43 -7.54 4.60 -6.05
CA LEU A 43 -7.01 3.40 -5.42
C LEU A 43 -6.10 2.61 -6.39
N LEU A 44 -6.53 2.47 -7.64
CA LEU A 44 -5.76 1.80 -8.69
C LEU A 44 -4.40 2.48 -8.87
N HIS A 45 -4.39 3.79 -9.10
CA HIS A 45 -3.15 4.56 -9.29
C HIS A 45 -2.26 4.50 -8.05
N SER A 46 -2.82 4.61 -6.84
CA SER A 46 -2.05 4.47 -5.58
C SER A 46 -1.32 3.12 -5.50
N LEU A 47 -1.99 2.04 -5.92
CA LEU A 47 -1.44 0.69 -5.89
C LEU A 47 -0.41 0.46 -7.01
N GLU A 48 -0.59 1.04 -8.18
CA GLU A 48 0.38 1.01 -9.29
C GLU A 48 1.65 1.79 -8.93
N ASP A 49 1.51 2.95 -8.30
CA ASP A 49 2.60 3.74 -7.73
C ASP A 49 3.38 2.92 -6.69
N MET A 50 2.67 2.26 -5.77
CA MET A 50 3.26 1.37 -4.78
C MET A 50 4.01 0.20 -5.43
N ARG A 51 3.40 -0.46 -6.43
CA ARG A 51 4.02 -1.57 -7.17
C ARG A 51 5.32 -1.13 -7.82
N SER A 52 5.29 0.00 -8.52
CA SER A 52 6.45 0.56 -9.18
C SER A 52 7.56 0.82 -8.16
N HIS A 53 7.23 1.52 -7.06
CA HIS A 53 8.19 1.79 -6.00
C HIS A 53 8.79 0.49 -5.40
N CYS A 54 7.98 -0.55 -5.22
CA CYS A 54 8.47 -1.84 -4.72
C CYS A 54 9.50 -2.48 -5.66
N ILE A 55 9.23 -2.49 -6.97
CA ILE A 55 10.16 -3.05 -7.97
C ILE A 55 11.46 -2.26 -8.00
N TRP A 56 11.37 -0.93 -8.03
CA TRP A 56 12.54 -0.05 -8.09
C TRP A 56 13.44 -0.15 -6.86
N ASN A 57 12.87 -0.41 -5.68
CA ASN A 57 13.60 -0.50 -4.41
C ASN A 57 13.86 -1.95 -3.94
N GLY A 58 13.55 -2.96 -4.76
CA GLY A 58 13.77 -4.37 -4.40
C GLY A 58 12.94 -4.85 -3.20
N VAL A 59 11.73 -4.32 -3.02
CA VAL A 59 10.81 -4.75 -1.97
C VAL A 59 10.08 -6.00 -2.41
N HIS A 60 10.38 -7.13 -1.77
CA HIS A 60 9.81 -8.44 -2.11
C HIS A 60 8.70 -8.92 -1.16
N LYS A 61 8.52 -8.24 -0.02
CA LYS A 61 7.54 -8.62 1.00
C LYS A 61 6.70 -7.42 1.39
N LEU A 62 5.39 -7.55 1.26
CA LEU A 62 4.41 -6.55 1.66
C LEU A 62 3.52 -7.12 2.76
N SER A 63 3.28 -6.29 3.77
CA SER A 63 2.44 -6.59 4.92
C SER A 63 1.31 -5.56 4.94
N MET A 64 0.06 -6.01 4.86
CA MET A 64 -1.09 -5.11 4.85
C MET A 64 -2.16 -5.53 5.86
N PRO A 65 -2.80 -4.58 6.56
CA PRO A 65 -4.05 -4.86 7.25
C PRO A 65 -5.17 -5.12 6.23
N ARG A 66 -6.31 -5.64 6.68
CA ARG A 66 -7.54 -5.65 5.85
C ARG A 66 -7.92 -4.22 5.46
N ILE A 67 -7.77 -3.89 4.19
CA ILE A 67 -8.20 -2.60 3.59
C ILE A 67 -9.66 -2.75 3.15
N GLY A 68 -10.54 -1.82 3.54
CA GLY A 68 -11.94 -1.79 3.09
C GLY A 68 -12.93 -2.53 4.00
N CYS A 69 -12.92 -2.25 5.31
CA CYS A 69 -13.88 -2.82 6.25
C CYS A 69 -15.31 -2.32 5.97
N GLY A 70 -16.06 -3.09 5.18
CA GLY A 70 -17.48 -2.93 4.85
C GLY A 70 -17.99 -4.23 4.20
N LEU A 71 -19.31 -4.47 4.29
CA LEU A 71 -19.95 -5.76 3.96
C LEU A 71 -19.68 -6.27 2.52
N ASP A 72 -19.50 -5.37 1.55
CA ASP A 72 -19.34 -5.77 0.13
C ASP A 72 -18.00 -5.34 -0.49
N GLN A 73 -17.19 -4.54 0.22
CA GLN A 73 -16.06 -3.85 -0.40
C GLN A 73 -14.68 -4.47 -0.16
N LEU A 74 -14.62 -5.58 0.58
CA LEU A 74 -13.35 -6.17 0.99
C LEU A 74 -12.78 -7.13 -0.07
N GLU A 75 -13.61 -7.99 -0.66
CA GLU A 75 -13.13 -9.03 -1.60
C GLU A 75 -12.59 -8.45 -2.91
N TRP A 76 -13.23 -7.39 -3.42
CA TRP A 76 -12.80 -6.78 -4.68
C TRP A 76 -11.46 -6.05 -4.52
N ILE A 77 -11.19 -5.42 -3.37
CA ILE A 77 -9.90 -4.73 -3.13
C ILE A 77 -8.77 -5.75 -3.08
N LEU A 78 -8.97 -6.88 -2.39
CA LEU A 78 -7.97 -7.96 -2.37
C LEU A 78 -7.71 -8.49 -3.77
N SER A 79 -8.77 -8.77 -4.54
CA SER A 79 -8.65 -9.20 -5.94
C SER A 79 -7.88 -8.20 -6.80
N LEU A 80 -8.15 -6.90 -6.63
CA LEU A 80 -7.46 -5.83 -7.34
C LEU A 80 -5.97 -5.76 -6.98
N ILE A 81 -5.63 -5.88 -5.70
CA ILE A 81 -4.25 -5.90 -5.23
C ILE A 81 -3.51 -7.11 -5.81
N PHE A 82 -4.11 -8.30 -5.76
CA PHE A 82 -3.52 -9.49 -6.38
C PHE A 82 -3.28 -9.31 -7.88
N TYR A 83 -4.22 -8.69 -8.58
CA TYR A 83 -4.08 -8.40 -10.02
C TYR A 83 -2.91 -7.45 -10.32
N ILE A 84 -2.78 -6.34 -9.58
CA ILE A 84 -1.73 -5.35 -9.80
C ILE A 84 -0.34 -5.91 -9.48
N PHE A 85 -0.24 -6.73 -8.43
CA PHE A 85 1.02 -7.32 -7.99
C PHE A 85 1.31 -8.67 -8.64
N MET A 86 0.44 -9.14 -9.55
CA MET A 86 0.65 -10.35 -10.32
C MET A 86 1.97 -10.26 -11.10
N ASP A 87 2.72 -11.35 -11.14
CA ASP A 87 3.99 -11.47 -11.88
C ASP A 87 5.13 -10.53 -11.41
N THR A 88 5.01 -9.93 -10.22
CA THR A 88 6.07 -9.09 -9.65
C THR A 88 7.03 -9.84 -8.72
N GLY A 89 6.71 -11.08 -8.36
CA GLY A 89 7.44 -11.85 -7.34
C GLY A 89 7.30 -11.30 -5.92
N ILE A 90 6.43 -10.30 -5.70
CA ILE A 90 6.18 -9.68 -4.39
C ILE A 90 5.19 -10.55 -3.61
N THR A 91 5.59 -10.97 -2.41
CA THR A 91 4.72 -11.72 -1.49
C THR A 91 3.91 -10.77 -0.64
N ILE A 92 2.58 -10.84 -0.72
CA ILE A 92 1.67 -10.02 0.08
C ILE A 92 1.08 -10.86 1.21
N THR A 93 1.25 -10.39 2.45
CA THR A 93 0.66 -10.98 3.65
C THR A 93 -0.43 -10.05 4.18
N ALA A 94 -1.68 -10.49 4.15
CA ALA A 94 -2.81 -9.76 4.71
C ALA A 94 -3.10 -10.22 6.15
N PHE A 95 -3.01 -9.32 7.11
CA PHE A 95 -3.34 -9.62 8.50
C PHE A 95 -4.85 -9.47 8.73
N LEU A 96 -5.49 -10.60 9.06
CA LEU A 96 -6.83 -10.62 9.64
C LEU A 96 -6.64 -10.26 11.11
N GLY A 97 -6.92 -9.01 11.49
CA GLY A 97 -6.99 -8.67 12.90
C GLY A 97 -7.98 -9.61 13.58
N GLN A 98 -7.54 -10.35 14.59
CA GLN A 98 -8.46 -11.05 15.48
C GLN A 98 -9.31 -9.97 16.14
N GLN A 99 -10.59 -9.89 15.74
CA GLN A 99 -11.57 -9.18 16.54
C GLN A 99 -11.71 -10.01 17.82
N HIS A 100 -10.97 -9.65 18.86
CA HIS A 100 -11.34 -10.12 20.18
C HIS A 100 -12.72 -9.53 20.48
N LEU A 101 -13.62 -10.44 20.86
CA LEU A 101 -15.06 -10.26 21.16
C LEU A 101 -15.39 -8.95 21.90
#